data_AF-A0A147BP49-F1
#
_entry.id   AF-A0A147BP49-F1
#
_cell.length_a   1.000
_cell.length_b   1.000
_cell.length_c   1.000
_cell.angle_alpha   90.00
_cell.angle_beta   90.00
_cell.angle_gamma   90.00
#
_symmetry.space_group_name_H-M   'P 1'
#
loop_
_entity.id
_entity.type
_entity.pdbx_description
1 polymer ?
#
loop_
_entity_poly.entity_id
_entity_poly.type
_entity_poly.pdbx_seq_one_letter_code
_entity_poly.pdbx_strand_id
1 'polypeptide(L)' 'REHALSLQSSPSGHLALHVRDCGCAPQLSSTRILRRCPDKRTREILEAEVSATEGDTCISAPSVTLSLSSKELEYMKYFP' A
#
# COMPACT_ATOMS: atom_id res chain seq x y z
N ARG A 1 -3.98 -12.55 5.58
CA ARG A 1 -5.13 -13.05 6.38
C ARG A 1 -6.26 -12.03 6.43
N GLU A 2 -6.05 -10.80 6.92
CA GLU A 2 -7.10 -9.77 6.92
C GLU A 2 -7.69 -9.48 5.53
N HIS A 3 -6.85 -9.25 4.51
CA HIS A 3 -7.34 -9.01 3.15
C HIS A 3 -8.25 -10.12 2.60
N ALA A 4 -8.02 -11.38 2.97
CA ALA A 4 -8.86 -12.49 2.57
C ALA A 4 -10.20 -12.49 3.32
N LEU A 5 -10.20 -12.11 4.61
CA LEU A 5 -11.41 -11.99 5.43
C LEU A 5 -12.28 -10.82 4.97
N SER A 6 -11.68 -9.71 4.51
CA SER A 6 -12.40 -8.56 3.97
C SER A 6 -13.25 -8.89 2.74
N LEU A 7 -12.93 -9.96 2.01
CA LEU A 7 -13.72 -10.45 0.88
C LEU A 7 -14.93 -11.31 1.31
N GLN A 8 -14.92 -11.83 2.55
CA GLN A 8 -15.92 -12.76 3.06
C GLN A 8 -16.96 -12.09 3.97
N SER A 9 -16.64 -10.94 4.56
CA SER A 9 -17.59 -10.13 5.33
C SER A 9 -18.52 -9.32 4.41
N SER A 10 -19.62 -8.78 4.96
CA SER A 10 -20.46 -7.79 4.26
C SER A 10 -19.56 -6.78 3.51
N PRO A 11 -19.79 -6.53 2.21
CA PRO A 11 -18.84 -5.81 1.37
C PRO A 11 -18.77 -4.34 1.78
N SER A 12 -17.85 -4.02 2.69
CA SER A 12 -17.67 -2.68 3.27
C SER A 12 -16.28 -2.09 3.04
N GLY A 13 -15.49 -2.67 2.13
CA GLY A 13 -14.16 -2.18 1.77
C GLY A 13 -13.95 -2.07 0.26
N HIS A 14 -13.09 -1.13 -0.16
CA HIS A 14 -12.75 -0.90 -1.57
C HIS A 14 -12.36 -2.19 -2.31
N LEU A 15 -11.56 -3.05 -1.67
CA LEU A 15 -11.14 -4.33 -2.26
C LEU A 15 -12.33 -5.25 -2.57
N ALA A 16 -13.28 -5.39 -1.63
CA ALA A 16 -14.45 -6.25 -1.81
C ALA A 16 -15.39 -5.70 -2.89
N LEU A 17 -15.59 -4.39 -2.93
CA LEU A 17 -16.39 -3.72 -3.97
C LEU A 17 -15.75 -3.88 -5.36
N HIS A 18 -14.45 -3.64 -5.48
CA HIS A 18 -13.73 -3.81 -6.74
C HIS A 18 -13.80 -5.25 -7.26
N VAL A 19 -13.53 -6.25 -6.40
CA VAL A 19 -13.59 -7.67 -6.78
C VAL A 19 -14.99 -8.06 -7.24
N ARG A 20 -16.05 -7.56 -6.58
CA ARG A 20 -17.45 -7.79 -6.98
C ARG A 20 -17.76 -7.19 -8.35
N ASP A 21 -17.38 -5.93 -8.57
CA ASP A 21 -17.79 -5.18 -9.76
C ASP A 21 -16.91 -5.51 -10.98
N CYS A 22 -15.63 -5.80 -10.77
CA CYS A 22 -14.66 -6.17 -11.81
C CYS A 22 -14.68 -7.67 -12.13
N GLY A 23 -15.02 -8.54 -11.16
CA GLY A 23 -14.95 -9.99 -11.30
C GLY A 23 -13.53 -10.57 -11.23
N CYS A 24 -12.53 -9.74 -10.90
CA CYS A 24 -11.14 -10.16 -10.75
C CYS A 24 -10.90 -10.87 -9.41
N ALA A 25 -9.85 -11.68 -9.33
CA ALA A 25 -9.40 -12.30 -8.08
C ALA A 25 -8.12 -11.62 -7.58
N PRO A 26 -8.05 -11.18 -6.31
CA PRO A 26 -6.85 -10.58 -5.77
C PRO A 26 -5.75 -11.64 -5.57
N GLN A 27 -4.53 -11.33 -5.99
CA GLN A 27 -3.37 -12.21 -5.83
C GLN A 27 -2.80 -12.13 -4.40
N LEU A 28 -3.54 -12.68 -3.42
CA LEU A 28 -3.13 -12.57 -2.01
C LEU A 28 -1.88 -13.38 -1.68
N SER A 29 -1.58 -14.44 -2.44
CA SER A 29 -0.38 -15.28 -2.26
C SER A 29 0.93 -14.59 -2.63
N SER A 30 0.89 -13.56 -3.48
CA SER A 30 2.07 -12.75 -3.85
C SER A 30 2.25 -11.52 -2.97
N THR A 31 1.40 -11.30 -1.97
CA THR A 31 1.58 -10.20 -1.03
C THR A 31 2.79 -10.45 -0.13
N ARG A 32 3.62 -9.42 0.08
CA ARG A 32 4.69 -9.45 1.09
C ARG A 32 4.56 -8.25 2.02
N ILE A 33 5.03 -8.42 3.26
CA ILE A 33 5.20 -7.32 4.19
C ILE A 33 6.42 -6.50 3.73
N LEU A 34 6.21 -5.23 3.41
CA LEU A 34 7.28 -4.33 2.96
C LEU A 34 8.23 -3.99 4.11
N ARG A 35 7.70 -3.44 5.21
CA ARG A 35 8.41 -3.19 6.46
C ARG A 35 7.47 -3.31 7.66
N ARG A 36 8.03 -3.55 8.85
CA ARG A 36 7.30 -3.49 10.13
C ARG A 36 7.66 -2.20 10.84
N CYS A 37 6.69 -1.31 11.00
CA CYS A 37 6.90 0.02 11.56
C CYS A 37 6.05 0.18 12.82
N PRO A 38 6.66 0.30 14.01
CA PRO A 38 5.91 0.45 15.26
C PRO A 38 5.25 1.82 15.37
N ASP A 39 5.79 2.83 14.70
CA ASP A 39 5.30 4.20 14.75
C ASP A 39 4.56 4.60 13.47
N LYS A 40 3.45 5.33 13.66
CA LYS A 40 2.56 5.75 12.58
C LYS A 40 3.28 6.60 11.52
N ARG A 41 4.13 7.53 11.96
CA ARG A 41 4.78 8.50 11.08
C ARG A 41 5.80 7.84 10.14
N THR A 42 6.63 6.94 10.65
CA THR A 42 7.56 6.17 9.81
C THR A 42 6.80 5.30 8.83
N ARG A 43 5.70 4.65 9.27
CA ARG A 43 4.85 3.88 8.37
C ARG A 43 4.31 4.73 7.21
N GLU A 44 3.78 5.92 7.51
CA GLU A 44 3.24 6.84 6.49
C GLU A 44 4.30 7.34 5.50
N ILE A 45 5.51 7.65 5.98
CA ILE A 45 6.64 8.05 5.12
C ILE A 45 7.02 6.91 4.17
N LEU A 46 7.07 5.68 4.68
CA LEU A 46 7.41 4.50 3.88
C LEU A 46 6.33 4.12 2.86
N GLU A 47 5.06 4.25 3.24
CA GLU A 47 3.94 4.08 2.31
C GLU A 47 4.01 5.10 1.16
N ALA A 48 4.40 6.34 1.46
CA ALA A 48 4.60 7.38 0.45
C ALA A 48 5.80 7.10 -0.47
N GLU A 49 6.94 6.68 0.09
CA GLU A 49 8.12 6.26 -0.68
C GLU A 49 7.75 5.13 -1.65
N VAL A 50 7.16 4.05 -1.14
CA VAL A 50 6.81 2.88 -1.95
C VAL A 50 5.82 3.26 -3.06
N SER A 51 4.78 4.02 -2.73
CA SER A 51 3.79 4.45 -3.72
C SER A 51 4.43 5.31 -4.81
N ALA A 52 5.38 6.18 -4.46
CA ALA A 52 6.13 6.98 -5.43
C ALA A 52 7.07 6.13 -6.30
N THR A 53 7.68 5.07 -5.76
CA THR A 53 8.59 4.19 -6.52
C THR A 53 7.87 3.21 -7.44
N GLU A 54 6.69 2.72 -7.03
CA GLU A 54 5.88 1.76 -7.79
C GLU A 54 5.04 2.48 -8.87
N GLY A 55 4.76 3.78 -8.69
CA GLY A 55 4.04 4.59 -9.68
C GLY A 55 2.64 4.05 -9.95
N ASP A 56 2.30 3.86 -11.23
CA ASP A 56 0.96 3.45 -11.66
C ASP A 56 0.58 2.01 -11.26
N THR A 57 1.52 1.19 -10.80
CA THR A 57 1.21 -0.16 -10.27
C THR A 57 0.60 -0.10 -8.86
N CYS A 58 0.73 1.04 -8.17
CA CYS A 58 0.13 1.27 -6.86
C CYS A 58 -1.11 2.17 -6.99
N ILE A 59 -2.30 1.58 -6.85
CA ILE A 59 -3.57 2.33 -6.83
C ILE A 59 -3.79 3.12 -5.53
N SER A 60 -2.94 2.90 -4.52
CA SER A 60 -3.05 3.55 -3.22
C SER A 60 -2.42 4.94 -3.28
N ALA A 61 -3.18 5.96 -2.90
CA ALA A 61 -2.63 7.27 -2.60
C ALA A 61 -2.10 7.28 -1.16
N PRO A 62 -0.86 7.72 -0.91
CA PRO A 62 -0.34 7.79 0.45
C PRO A 62 -1.16 8.78 1.30
N SER A 63 -1.33 8.45 2.58
CA SER A 63 -2.13 9.26 3.53
C SER A 63 -1.50 10.63 3.80
N VAL A 64 -0.20 10.77 3.52
CA VAL A 64 0.52 12.02 3.53
C VAL A 64 0.90 12.33 2.09
N THR A 65 0.45 13.47 1.57
CA THR A 65 0.99 14.05 0.34
C THR A 65 2.41 14.54 0.64
N LEU A 66 3.35 13.60 0.74
CA LEU A 66 4.75 13.95 0.72
C LEU A 66 5.11 14.10 -0.75
N SER A 67 5.29 15.33 -1.21
CA SER A 67 6.18 15.60 -2.34
C SER A 67 7.59 15.27 -1.86
N LEU A 68 7.89 13.97 -1.70
CA LEU A 68 9.26 13.52 -1.42
C LEU A 68 10.10 14.05 -2.57
N SER A 69 10.93 15.04 -2.27
CA SER A 69 11.88 15.55 -3.24
C SER A 69 12.77 14.40 -3.69
N SER A 70 13.35 14.48 -4.89
CA SER A 70 14.29 13.45 -5.37
C SER A 70 15.41 13.16 -4.36
N LYS A 71 15.80 14.16 -3.56
CA LYS A 71 16.81 14.04 -2.49
C LYS A 71 16.31 13.22 -1.30
N GLU A 72 15.06 13.37 -0.91
CA GLU A 72 14.48 12.59 0.19
C GLU A 72 14.29 11.13 -0.23
N LEU A 73 13.82 10.87 -1.46
CA LEU A 73 13.77 9.52 -2.00
C LEU A 73 15.17 8.89 -2.09
N GLU A 74 16.18 9.66 -2.48
CA GLU A 74 17.56 9.20 -2.48
C GLU A 74 18.08 8.90 -1.06
N TYR A 75 17.77 9.76 -0.09
CA TYR A 75 18.11 9.55 1.31
C TYR A 75 17.54 8.24 1.86
N MET A 76 16.29 7.93 1.51
CA MET A 76 15.60 6.71 1.96
C MET A 76 16.29 5.43 1.48
N LYS A 77 16.95 5.44 0.31
CA LYS A 77 17.71 4.27 -0.20
C LYS A 77 18.87 3.85 0.71
N TYR A 78 19.36 4.74 1.56
CA TYR A 78 20.45 4.43 2.50
C TYR A 78 19.97 3.73 3.77
N PHE A 79 18.65 3.60 3.99
CA PHE A 79 18.07 2.97 5.18
C PHE A 79 17.29 1.70 4.81
N PRO A 80 17.88 0.49 5.00
CA PRO A 80 17.21 -0.78 4.75
C PRO A 80 16.00 -1.01 5.68
#